data_AF-A0AAU7Q4A9-F1
#
_entry.id   AF-A0AAU7Q4A9-F1
#
_cell.length_a   1.000
_cell.length_b   1.000
_cell.length_c   1.000
_cell.angle_alpha   90.00
_cell.angle_beta   90.00
_cell.angle_gamma   90.00
#
_symmetry.space_group_name_H-M   'P 1'
#
loop_
_entity.id
_entity.type
_entity.pdbx_description
1 polymer ?
#
loop_
_entity_poly.entity_id
_entity_poly.type
_entity_poly.pdbx_seq_one_letter_code
_entity_poly.pdbx_strand_id
1 'polypeptide(L)'
;MYLVKYLGDKRESLCTKDKSDKTPLHYAAKSGNLELVKYLVEEKGADVNARDMSNKTPIRYAAESGNLDLVKYFAGNVQRSIRVKLREYAQYSNHLR
;
A
#
# COMPACT_ATOMS: atom_id res chain seq x y z
N MET A 1 8.58 -16.89 -30.58
CA MET A 1 9.17 -16.14 -29.43
C MET A 1 8.10 -15.86 -28.36
N TYR A 2 7.58 -16.90 -27.68
CA TYR A 2 6.46 -16.77 -26.71
C TYR A 2 6.90 -16.68 -25.23
N LEU A 3 8.16 -16.34 -24.94
CA LEU A 3 8.71 -16.36 -23.57
C LEU A 3 8.70 -15.01 -22.83
N VAL A 4 8.42 -13.89 -23.51
CA VAL A 4 8.57 -12.54 -22.91
C VAL A 4 7.35 -12.11 -22.10
N LYS A 5 6.18 -12.77 -22.25
CA LYS A 5 4.94 -12.36 -21.55
C LYS A 5 4.72 -13.05 -20.20
N TYR A 6 5.48 -14.10 -19.87
CA TYR A 6 5.28 -14.87 -18.63
C TYR A 6 6.18 -14.40 -17.46
N LEU A 7 7.01 -13.38 -17.68
CA LEU A 7 7.95 -12.85 -16.68
C LEU A 7 7.61 -11.43 -16.19
N GLY A 8 6.43 -10.89 -16.55
CA GLY A 8 5.94 -9.60 -16.06
C GLY A 8 5.33 -9.65 -14.65
N ASP A 9 4.72 -10.78 -14.27
CA ASP A 9 3.73 -10.79 -13.18
C ASP A 9 4.21 -11.47 -11.89
N LYS A 10 5.53 -11.61 -11.69
CA LYS A 10 6.06 -11.92 -10.34
C LYS A 10 5.96 -10.73 -9.38
N ARG A 11 5.69 -9.52 -9.91
CA ARG A 11 5.38 -8.33 -9.11
C ARG A 11 3.94 -8.35 -8.58
N GLU A 12 3.01 -8.96 -9.31
CA GLU A 12 1.58 -8.96 -8.97
C GLU A 12 1.20 -10.00 -7.89
N SER A 13 2.00 -11.05 -7.69
CA SER A 13 1.66 -12.11 -6.73
C SER A 13 1.86 -11.75 -5.25
N LEU A 14 2.46 -10.59 -4.93
CA LEU A 14 2.67 -10.13 -3.55
C LEU A 14 1.65 -9.10 -3.08
N CYS A 15 0.72 -8.70 -3.94
CA CYS A 15 -0.39 -7.80 -3.59
C CYS A 15 -1.73 -8.54 -3.50
N THR A 16 -1.73 -9.84 -3.80
CA THR A 16 -2.93 -10.67 -3.75
C THR A 16 -3.45 -10.76 -2.33
N LYS A 17 -4.76 -10.56 -2.20
CA LYS A 17 -5.46 -10.67 -0.93
C LYS A 17 -5.68 -12.14 -0.55
N ASP A 18 -5.64 -12.45 0.74
CA ASP A 18 -6.06 -13.75 1.26
C ASP A 18 -7.61 -13.87 1.32
N LYS A 19 -8.13 -14.99 1.83
CA LYS A 19 -9.59 -15.19 2.02
C LYS A 19 -10.23 -14.15 2.96
N SER A 20 -9.43 -13.37 3.68
CA SER A 20 -9.85 -12.29 4.57
C SER A 20 -9.59 -10.90 4.00
N ASP A 21 -9.34 -10.79 2.70
CA ASP A 21 -8.96 -9.56 2.02
C ASP A 21 -7.62 -8.93 2.52
N LYS A 22 -6.84 -9.67 3.30
CA LYS A 22 -5.55 -9.22 3.84
C LYS A 22 -4.46 -9.36 2.79
N THR A 23 -3.77 -8.26 2.54
CA THR A 23 -2.53 -8.22 1.75
C THR A 23 -1.31 -8.53 2.63
N PRO A 24 -0.16 -8.90 2.05
CA PRO A 24 1.10 -9.03 2.79
C PRO A 24 1.48 -7.79 3.60
N LEU A 25 1.04 -6.59 3.19
CA LEU A 25 1.26 -5.36 3.93
C LEU A 25 0.53 -5.32 5.28
N HIS A 26 -0.64 -5.96 5.41
CA HIS A 26 -1.33 -6.09 6.69
C HIS A 26 -0.53 -6.94 7.68
N TYR A 27 0.03 -8.06 7.21
CA TYR A 27 0.86 -8.93 8.03
C TYR A 27 2.19 -8.27 8.42
N ALA A 28 2.85 -7.60 7.47
CA ALA A 28 4.05 -6.82 7.75
C ALA A 28 3.77 -5.73 8.79
N ALA A 29 2.65 -5.01 8.65
CA ALA A 29 2.26 -4.00 9.62
C ALA A 29 1.97 -4.57 11.01
N LYS A 30 1.28 -5.72 11.08
CA LYS A 30 1.01 -6.43 12.34
C LYS A 30 2.29 -6.91 13.02
N SER A 31 3.28 -7.34 12.24
CA SER A 31 4.58 -7.79 12.76
C SER A 31 5.44 -6.67 13.33
N GLY A 32 5.09 -5.41 13.09
CA GLY A 32 5.91 -4.26 13.49
C GLY A 32 7.20 -4.11 12.69
N ASN A 33 7.42 -4.90 11.63
CA ASN A 33 8.65 -4.88 10.84
C ASN A 33 8.63 -3.74 9.81
N LEU A 34 9.31 -2.64 10.15
CA LEU A 34 9.40 -1.45 9.29
C LEU A 34 10.14 -1.70 7.97
N GLU A 35 11.21 -2.52 7.98
CA GLU A 35 11.97 -2.81 6.76
C GLU A 35 11.13 -3.57 5.75
N LEU A 36 10.37 -4.56 6.22
CA LEU A 36 9.45 -5.32 5.39
C LEU A 36 8.34 -4.43 4.81
N VAL A 37 7.81 -3.50 5.62
CA VAL A 37 6.81 -2.53 5.16
C VAL A 37 7.38 -1.60 4.09
N LYS A 38 8.59 -1.06 4.27
CA LYS A 38 9.26 -0.23 3.26
C LYS A 38 9.46 -1.01 1.96
N TYR A 39 9.96 -2.24 2.03
CA TYR A 39 10.13 -3.10 0.87
C TYR A 39 8.82 -3.33 0.11
N LEU A 40 7.72 -3.63 0.82
CA LEU A 40 6.42 -3.84 0.18
C LEU A 40 5.86 -2.57 -0.46
N VAL A 41 6.03 -1.41 0.19
CA VAL A 41 5.48 -0.14 -0.32
C VAL A 41 6.33 0.42 -1.46
N GLU A 42 7.65 0.46 -1.31
CA GLU A 42 8.58 1.12 -2.25
C GLU A 42 8.94 0.21 -3.43
N GLU A 43 9.28 -1.06 -3.19
CA GLU A 43 9.77 -1.96 -4.24
C GLU A 43 8.64 -2.71 -4.95
N LYS A 44 7.59 -3.06 -4.19
CA LYS A 44 6.44 -3.83 -4.69
C LYS A 44 5.22 -2.96 -5.00
N GLY A 45 5.22 -1.68 -4.63
CA GLY A 45 4.10 -0.79 -4.89
C GLY A 45 2.82 -1.20 -4.17
N ALA A 46 2.92 -1.81 -2.99
CA ALA A 46 1.76 -2.26 -2.24
C ALA A 46 0.87 -1.07 -1.83
N ASP A 47 -0.45 -1.25 -1.96
CA ASP A 47 -1.41 -0.22 -1.56
C ASP A 47 -1.46 -0.06 -0.03
N VAL A 48 -0.94 1.06 0.45
CA VAL A 48 -0.95 1.45 1.87
C VAL A 48 -2.36 1.69 2.43
N ASN A 49 -3.36 1.86 1.56
CA ASN A 49 -4.77 2.06 1.93
C ASN A 49 -5.62 0.80 1.73
N ALA A 50 -5.00 -0.35 1.41
CA ALA A 50 -5.71 -1.61 1.23
C ALA A 50 -6.59 -1.89 2.46
N ARG A 51 -7.81 -2.37 2.23
CA ARG A 51 -8.77 -2.74 3.28
C ARG A 51 -8.99 -4.24 3.27
N ASP A 52 -8.95 -4.84 4.44
CA ASP A 52 -9.37 -6.22 4.68
C ASP A 52 -10.90 -6.34 4.83
N MET A 53 -11.43 -7.56 5.01
CA MET A 53 -12.88 -7.79 5.19
C MET A 53 -13.48 -7.08 6.41
N SER A 54 -12.66 -6.70 7.39
CA SER A 54 -13.08 -5.96 8.58
C SER A 54 -12.93 -4.44 8.41
N ASN A 55 -12.69 -3.97 7.18
CA ASN A 55 -12.34 -2.58 6.87
C ASN A 55 -11.10 -2.07 7.62
N LYS A 56 -10.22 -2.97 8.10
CA LYS A 56 -8.95 -2.59 8.71
C LYS A 56 -7.93 -2.31 7.61
N THR A 57 -7.13 -1.27 7.83
CA THR A 57 -6.02 -0.88 6.97
C THR A 57 -4.68 -1.29 7.58
N PRO A 58 -3.57 -1.36 6.81
CA PRO A 58 -2.25 -1.64 7.35
C PRO A 58 -1.85 -0.74 8.53
N ILE A 59 -2.21 0.55 8.50
CA ILE A 59 -1.92 1.46 9.62
C ILE A 59 -2.64 1.07 10.93
N ARG A 60 -3.83 0.45 10.86
CA ARG A 60 -4.52 -0.06 12.04
C ARG A 60 -3.73 -1.20 12.69
N TYR A 61 -3.17 -2.09 11.87
CA TYR A 61 -2.30 -3.17 12.33
C TYR A 61 -0.95 -2.66 12.86
N ALA A 62 -0.39 -1.61 12.25
CA ALA A 62 0.81 -0.95 12.77
C ALA A 62 0.56 -0.35 14.16
N ALA A 63 -0.61 0.27 14.38
CA ALA A 63 -1.00 0.78 15.70
C ALA A 63 -1.18 -0.35 16.72
N GLU A 64 -1.77 -1.48 16.32
CA GLU A 64 -1.88 -2.69 17.16
C GLU A 64 -0.51 -3.30 17.51
N SER A 65 0.51 -3.13 16.65
CA SER A 65 1.88 -3.63 16.90
C SER A 65 2.67 -2.85 17.95
N GLY A 66 2.21 -1.64 18.33
CA GLY A 66 2.93 -0.75 19.25
C GLY A 66 4.16 -0.07 18.66
N ASN A 67 4.49 -0.29 17.37
CA ASN A 67 5.63 0.34 16.73
C ASN A 67 5.29 1.76 16.23
N LEU A 68 5.68 2.78 17.00
CA LEU A 68 5.42 4.19 16.69
C LEU A 68 6.05 4.64 15.37
N ASP A 69 7.26 4.18 15.05
CA ASP A 69 7.96 4.58 13.83
C ASP A 69 7.27 4.03 12.58
N LEU A 70 6.70 2.84 12.70
CA LEU A 70 5.88 2.25 11.66
C LEU A 70 4.59 3.04 11.42
N VAL A 71 3.91 3.48 12.49
CA VAL A 71 2.72 4.33 12.37
C VAL A 71 3.06 5.67 11.73
N LYS A 72 4.18 6.30 12.11
CA LYS A 72 4.66 7.54 11.49
C LYS A 72 4.93 7.35 9.99
N TYR A 73 5.56 6.24 9.62
CA TYR A 73 5.82 5.92 8.21
C TYR A 73 4.52 5.81 7.40
N PHE A 74 3.52 5.08 7.90
CA PHE A 74 2.22 4.98 7.23
C PHE A 74 1.49 6.32 7.15
N ALA A 75 1.48 7.10 8.24
CA ALA A 75 0.84 8.41 8.26
C ALA A 75 1.42 9.38 7.21
N GLY A 76 2.74 9.39 7.05
CA GLY A 76 3.42 10.17 6.00
C GLY A 76 3.04 9.72 4.59
N ASN A 77 2.91 8.41 4.35
CA ASN A 77 2.53 7.86 3.05
C ASN A 77 1.06 8.14 2.68
N VAL A 78 0.14 8.11 3.64
CA VAL A 78 -1.28 8.40 3.42
C VAL A 78 -1.49 9.86 2.98
N GLN A 79 -0.80 10.82 3.62
CA GLN A 79 -0.86 12.23 3.22
C GLN A 79 -0.38 12.46 1.79
N ARG A 80 0.64 11.71 1.35
CA ARG A 80 1.14 11.76 -0.03
C ARG A 80 0.08 11.31 -1.04
N SER A 81 -0.66 10.25 -0.74
CA SER A 81 -1.75 9.75 -1.61
C SER A 81 -2.88 10.78 -1.77
N ILE A 82 -3.26 11.49 -0.70
CA ILE A 82 -4.28 12.54 -0.74
C ILE A 82 -3.81 13.74 -1.58
N ARG A 83 -2.55 14.14 -1.42
CA ARG A 83 -1.96 15.27 -2.16
C ARG A 83 -1.84 15.01 -3.66
N VAL A 84 -1.57 13.77 -4.06
CA VAL A 84 -1.51 13.39 -5.49
C VAL A 84 -2.90 13.50 -6.13
N LYS A 85 -3.95 12.96 -5.49
CA LYS A 85 -5.32 13.06 -6.01
C LYS A 85 -5.80 14.51 -6.17
N LEU A 86 -5.53 15.37 -5.19
CA LEU A 86 -5.91 16.79 -5.27
C LEU A 86 -5.21 17.53 -6.43
N ARG A 87 -3.97 17.16 -6.79
CA ARG A 87 -3.26 17.75 -7.93
C ARG A 87 -3.84 17.32 -9.28
N GLU A 88 -4.25 16.06 -9.41
CA GLU A 88 -4.95 15.58 -10.61
C GLU A 88 -6.29 16.32 -10.79
N TYR A 89 -7.08 16.48 -9.73
CA TYR A 89 -8.32 17.26 -9.76
C TYR A 89 -8.09 18.73 -10.15
N ALA A 90 -7.03 19.35 -9.62
CA ALA A 90 -6.69 20.73 -9.98
C ALA A 90 -6.27 20.87 -11.46
N GLN A 91 -5.57 19.88 -12.03
CA GLN A 91 -5.20 19.86 -13.44
C GLN A 91 -6.41 19.61 -14.34
N TYR A 92 -7.32 18.72 -13.95
CA TYR A 92 -8.55 18.43 -14.69
C TYR A 92 -9.47 19.67 -14.79
N SER A 93 -9.63 20.41 -13.68
CA SER A 93 -10.42 21.65 -13.65
C SER A 93 -9.85 22.75 -14.55
N ASN A 94 -8.51 22.81 -14.69
CA ASN A 94 -7.85 23.79 -15.54
C ASN A 94 -7.92 23.46 -17.05
N HIS A 95 -8.25 22.23 -17.43
CA HIS A 95 -8.42 21.85 -18.83
C HIS A 95 -9.86 21.99 -19.35
N LEU A 96 -10.81 22.25 -18.44
CA LEU A 96 -12.22 22.53 -18.74
C LEU A 96 -12.56 24.03 -18.76
N ARG A 97 -11.55 24.90 -18.75
CA ARG A 97 -11.69 26.37 -18.82
C ARG A 97 -11.36 26.90 -20.20
#